data_AF-A0A2V0PM91-F1
#
_entry.id   AF-A0A2V0PM91-F1
#
_cell.length_a   1.000
_cell.length_b   1.000
_cell.length_c   1.000
_cell.angle_alpha   90.00
_cell.angle_beta   90.00
_cell.angle_gamma   90.00
#
_symmetry.space_group_name_H-M   'P 1'
#
loop_
_entity.id
_entity.type
_entity.pdbx_description
1 polymer ?
#
loop_
_entity_poly.entity_id
_entity_poly.type
_entity_poly.pdbx_seq_one_letter_code
_entity_poly.pdbx_strand_id
1 'polypeptide(L)'
;MAPKKKAGGGKGGKAETAEERAARLEMESLANEERQRRDAEIARVALRQRQEREQRYAHINGIKIHNQWRKIMRLAKVEELRREIEVLSQNHEREVDRKDAMVQMLDHDLEEAEEQYQQAARAHLVIIDQLLDLQHARVAALERQFNESLRSLQEEFERERAAIAASHARQRKEMADVASAMSAGFAEAEGEARQEFESAREEIKNHNSEEYNILKIQLEGIIEELEGHFEAAHRAYLDSTEHRSKAFRALQASDAQAARVIEQRTRRLAKLGEDIHRWRAKISSSGREWAERNGALRREKELMAKHYAQLKATLNAARQQHADRLKSLSFASAAATADLDRKLARARSVLRLAEVCRRLETEEEKVLPFWSLDEAVAVDVRGGAVDEALAAAGEAAAAEAAAADGGEEAFEGGSGWRVAEGGGGPGASKRSSHRSGAGGSSLGGSLAVGGGGRTSSSGAGGGGRARLVATALREDGGEVGEQEHLSRFFRRFNKALLDKAATDAERARLTKENEDLRQLLKSVLDGISVNEAVMGDPANPLLVVNQRLQLTMAERRKAAAAGGGGGGSGGGGSPVAGAARGGGQAVAASAGPLACRKIPG
;
A
#
# COMPACT_ATOMS: atom_id res chain seq x y z
N MET A 1 -84.56 -117.59 11.04
CA MET A 1 -85.30 -118.85 10.84
C MET A 1 -85.56 -119.49 12.19
N ALA A 2 -86.82 -119.80 12.48
CA ALA A 2 -87.29 -120.46 13.70
C ALA A 2 -87.08 -122.01 13.63
N PRO A 3 -87.51 -122.84 14.60
CA PRO A 3 -86.61 -123.56 15.52
C PRO A 3 -86.92 -125.08 15.57
N LYS A 4 -86.32 -125.85 16.50
CA LYS A 4 -87.03 -126.98 17.16
C LYS A 4 -86.33 -127.51 18.43
N LYS A 5 -87.11 -127.53 19.52
CA LYS A 5 -86.94 -128.32 20.76
C LYS A 5 -87.22 -129.81 20.48
N LYS A 6 -86.66 -130.71 21.30
CA LYS A 6 -87.45 -131.79 21.93
C LYS A 6 -86.75 -132.38 23.16
N ALA A 7 -87.58 -132.76 24.13
CA ALA A 7 -87.28 -133.32 25.45
C ALA A 7 -87.60 -134.82 25.50
N GLY A 8 -87.21 -135.47 26.61
CA GLY A 8 -87.64 -136.82 27.05
C GLY A 8 -86.43 -137.68 27.43
N GLY A 9 -86.19 -137.98 28.71
CA GLY A 9 -86.72 -139.15 29.45
C GLY A 9 -85.72 -140.32 29.29
N GLY A 10 -85.25 -141.10 30.27
CA GLY A 10 -85.67 -141.45 31.61
C GLY A 10 -85.43 -142.97 31.78
N LYS A 11 -84.92 -143.38 32.95
CA LYS A 11 -85.03 -144.72 33.59
C LYS A 11 -83.98 -145.81 33.29
N GLY A 12 -83.51 -146.45 34.38
CA GLY A 12 -83.14 -147.87 34.41
C GLY A 12 -81.79 -148.19 35.05
N GLY A 13 -81.76 -148.40 36.37
CA GLY A 13 -80.59 -148.89 37.09
C GLY A 13 -80.32 -150.38 36.89
N LYS A 14 -79.06 -150.76 37.13
CA LYS A 14 -78.63 -152.10 37.58
C LYS A 14 -77.74 -151.91 38.81
N ALA A 15 -77.95 -152.73 39.83
CA ALA A 15 -77.26 -152.66 41.10
C ALA A 15 -75.83 -153.21 40.97
N GLU A 16 -74.85 -152.40 41.36
CA GLU A 16 -73.42 -152.74 41.50
C GLU A 16 -72.98 -152.31 42.91
N THR A 17 -72.14 -153.14 43.52
CA THR A 17 -71.68 -153.12 44.91
C THR A 17 -70.87 -151.86 45.27
N ALA A 18 -70.96 -151.44 46.54
CA ALA A 18 -70.58 -150.09 47.00
C ALA A 18 -69.09 -149.71 46.85
N GLU A 19 -68.19 -150.68 46.66
CA GLU A 19 -66.73 -150.45 46.63
C GLU A 19 -66.21 -150.04 45.24
N GLU A 20 -66.88 -150.41 44.14
CA GLU A 20 -66.47 -150.01 42.77
C GLU A 20 -66.94 -148.59 42.40
N ARG A 21 -67.94 -148.05 43.09
CA ARG A 21 -68.41 -146.66 42.93
C ARG A 21 -67.41 -145.65 43.49
N ALA A 22 -66.72 -145.98 44.58
CA ALA A 22 -65.77 -145.08 45.23
C ALA A 22 -64.52 -144.84 44.36
N ALA A 23 -63.92 -145.90 43.80
CA ALA A 23 -62.72 -145.78 42.96
C ALA A 23 -62.99 -145.06 41.62
N ARG A 24 -64.18 -145.24 41.03
CA ARG A 24 -64.56 -144.52 39.81
C ARG A 24 -64.83 -143.04 40.09
N LEU A 25 -65.46 -142.72 41.22
CA LEU A 25 -65.65 -141.34 41.68
C LEU A 25 -64.32 -140.63 41.96
N GLU A 26 -63.33 -141.31 42.54
CA GLU A 26 -61.99 -140.77 42.78
C GLU A 26 -61.16 -140.58 41.49
N MET A 27 -61.26 -141.51 40.54
CA MET A 27 -60.62 -141.35 39.23
C MET A 27 -61.30 -140.26 38.39
N GLU A 28 -62.62 -140.12 38.49
CA GLU A 28 -63.38 -139.01 37.87
C GLU A 28 -63.11 -137.67 38.55
N SER A 29 -62.89 -137.62 39.88
CA SER A 29 -62.52 -136.39 40.57
C SER A 29 -61.12 -135.91 40.18
N LEU A 30 -60.14 -136.81 40.12
CA LEU A 30 -58.78 -136.48 39.66
C LEU A 30 -58.75 -136.11 38.18
N ALA A 31 -59.50 -136.81 37.32
CA ALA A 31 -59.58 -136.46 35.90
C ALA A 31 -60.30 -135.11 35.67
N ASN A 32 -61.29 -134.77 36.49
CA ASN A 32 -61.94 -133.46 36.45
C ASN A 32 -61.03 -132.35 36.97
N GLU A 33 -60.23 -132.60 38.02
CA GLU A 33 -59.22 -131.66 38.50
C GLU A 33 -58.09 -131.45 37.49
N GLU A 34 -57.62 -132.50 36.80
CA GLU A 34 -56.64 -132.38 35.73
C GLU A 34 -57.21 -131.64 34.50
N ARG A 35 -58.47 -131.87 34.13
CA ARG A 35 -59.15 -131.10 33.08
C ARG A 35 -59.28 -129.62 33.47
N GLN A 36 -59.69 -129.34 34.70
CA GLN A 36 -59.77 -127.97 35.23
C GLN A 36 -58.40 -127.30 35.29
N ARG A 37 -57.33 -128.02 35.65
CA ARG A 37 -55.96 -127.50 35.61
C ARG A 37 -55.50 -127.21 34.18
N ARG A 38 -55.76 -128.11 33.24
CA ARG A 38 -55.46 -127.90 31.81
C ARG A 38 -56.24 -126.71 31.24
N ASP A 39 -57.52 -126.60 31.54
CA ASP A 39 -58.34 -125.47 31.10
C ASP A 39 -57.88 -124.15 31.76
N ALA A 40 -57.47 -124.18 33.02
CA ALA A 40 -56.89 -123.02 33.72
C ALA A 40 -55.51 -122.64 33.16
N GLU A 41 -54.68 -123.61 32.77
CA GLU A 41 -53.40 -123.38 32.11
C GLU A 41 -53.57 -122.82 30.70
N ILE A 42 -54.51 -123.35 29.92
CA ILE A 42 -54.89 -122.81 28.60
C ILE A 42 -55.43 -121.39 28.75
N ALA A 43 -56.28 -121.11 29.74
CA ALA A 43 -56.77 -119.76 30.03
C ALA A 43 -55.65 -118.80 30.45
N ARG A 44 -54.69 -119.25 31.29
CA ARG A 44 -53.50 -118.46 31.67
C ARG A 44 -52.61 -118.17 30.48
N VAL A 45 -52.36 -119.14 29.61
CA VAL A 45 -51.57 -118.96 28.39
C VAL A 45 -52.29 -118.04 27.42
N ALA A 46 -53.61 -118.17 27.25
CA ALA A 46 -54.41 -117.27 26.42
C ALA A 46 -54.38 -115.82 26.95
N LEU A 47 -54.43 -115.65 28.27
CA LEU A 47 -54.37 -114.33 28.91
C LEU A 47 -52.96 -113.71 28.78
N ARG A 48 -51.89 -114.50 28.92
CA ARG A 48 -50.52 -114.05 28.62
C ARG A 48 -50.33 -113.70 27.15
N GLN A 49 -50.84 -114.53 26.23
CA GLN A 49 -50.78 -114.22 24.80
C GLN A 49 -51.57 -112.95 24.46
N ARG A 50 -52.70 -112.71 25.14
CA ARG A 50 -53.46 -111.47 24.99
C ARG A 50 -52.69 -110.28 25.56
N GLN A 51 -52.08 -110.41 26.75
CA GLN A 51 -51.23 -109.38 27.35
C GLN A 51 -50.02 -109.06 26.47
N GLU A 52 -49.34 -110.06 25.90
CA GLU A 52 -48.23 -109.84 24.97
C GLU A 52 -48.69 -109.18 23.67
N ARG A 53 -49.85 -109.55 23.13
CA ARG A 53 -50.43 -108.88 21.97
C ARG A 53 -50.75 -107.42 22.30
N GLU A 54 -51.37 -107.16 23.44
CA GLU A 54 -51.68 -105.81 23.91
C GLU A 54 -50.41 -104.99 24.18
N GLN A 55 -49.35 -105.59 24.75
CA GLN A 55 -48.04 -104.95 24.92
C GLN A 55 -47.36 -104.65 23.58
N ARG A 56 -47.39 -105.60 22.62
CA ARG A 56 -46.87 -105.39 21.27
C ARG A 56 -47.65 -104.29 20.55
N TYR A 57 -48.98 -104.30 20.66
CA TYR A 57 -49.81 -103.23 20.11
C TYR A 57 -49.57 -101.90 20.82
N ALA A 58 -49.41 -101.88 22.14
CA ALA A 58 -49.07 -100.66 22.88
C ALA A 58 -47.70 -100.11 22.46
N HIS A 59 -46.70 -100.97 22.26
CA HIS A 59 -45.38 -100.58 21.79
C HIS A 59 -45.41 -100.04 20.35
N ILE A 60 -46.03 -100.77 19.43
CA ILE A 60 -46.19 -100.36 18.03
C ILE A 60 -47.03 -99.08 17.93
N ASN A 61 -48.12 -98.98 18.70
CA ASN A 61 -48.95 -97.78 18.76
C ASN A 61 -48.19 -96.61 19.39
N GLY A 62 -47.35 -96.86 20.41
CA GLY A 62 -46.45 -95.88 20.99
C GLY A 62 -45.48 -95.30 19.96
N ILE A 63 -44.82 -96.15 19.15
CA ILE A 63 -43.93 -95.71 18.07
C ILE A 63 -44.70 -94.93 17.00
N LYS A 64 -45.90 -95.38 16.61
CA LYS A 64 -46.76 -94.67 15.65
C LYS A 64 -47.17 -93.30 16.17
N ILE A 65 -47.57 -93.21 17.44
CA ILE A 65 -47.92 -91.95 18.11
C ILE A 65 -46.70 -91.03 18.18
N HIS A 66 -45.51 -91.52 18.57
CA HIS A 66 -44.29 -90.72 18.57
C HIS A 66 -43.89 -90.25 17.16
N ASN A 67 -44.08 -91.09 16.13
CA ASN A 67 -43.85 -90.70 14.74
C ASN A 67 -44.84 -89.61 14.29
N GLN A 68 -46.11 -89.74 14.64
CA GLN A 68 -47.13 -88.73 14.37
C GLN A 68 -46.83 -87.43 15.12
N TRP A 69 -46.48 -87.49 16.41
CA TRP A 69 -46.06 -86.33 17.19
C TRP A 69 -44.81 -85.67 16.63
N ARG A 70 -43.78 -86.43 16.21
CA ARG A 70 -42.61 -85.86 15.53
C ARG A 70 -42.97 -85.19 14.21
N LYS A 71 -43.97 -85.69 13.49
CA LYS A 71 -44.48 -85.03 12.27
C LYS A 71 -45.18 -83.72 12.63
N ILE A 72 -46.07 -83.73 13.62
CA ILE A 72 -46.80 -82.56 14.09
C ILE A 72 -45.84 -81.50 14.65
N MET A 73 -44.91 -81.87 15.52
CA MET A 73 -43.91 -80.96 16.09
C MET A 73 -42.99 -80.37 15.03
N ARG A 74 -42.60 -81.14 14.01
CA ARG A 74 -41.83 -80.59 12.88
C ARG A 74 -42.63 -79.59 12.07
N LEU A 75 -43.90 -79.88 11.79
CA LEU A 75 -44.77 -78.92 11.09
C LEU A 75 -44.94 -77.65 11.91
N ALA A 76 -45.23 -77.77 13.20
CA ALA A 76 -45.33 -76.63 14.11
C ALA A 76 -44.04 -75.82 14.19
N LYS A 77 -42.86 -76.47 14.28
CA LYS A 77 -41.58 -75.76 14.30
C LYS A 77 -41.25 -75.12 12.95
N VAL A 78 -41.59 -75.75 11.83
CA VAL A 78 -41.44 -75.15 10.49
C VAL A 78 -42.34 -73.92 10.35
N GLU A 79 -43.57 -73.95 10.87
CA GLU A 79 -44.46 -72.78 10.89
C GLU A 79 -43.93 -71.67 11.78
N GLU A 80 -43.42 -71.99 12.97
CA GLU A 80 -42.77 -71.01 13.87
C GLU A 80 -41.55 -70.35 13.19
N LEU A 81 -40.65 -71.15 12.62
CA LEU A 81 -39.46 -70.64 11.91
C LEU A 81 -39.85 -69.79 10.70
N ARG A 82 -40.92 -70.13 9.98
CA ARG A 82 -41.41 -69.29 8.87
C ARG A 82 -41.91 -67.93 9.36
N ARG A 83 -42.65 -67.90 10.48
CA ARG A 83 -43.08 -66.64 11.10
C ARG A 83 -41.88 -65.83 11.60
N GLU A 84 -40.88 -66.48 12.20
CA GLU A 84 -39.63 -65.80 12.61
C GLU A 84 -38.87 -65.22 11.42
N ILE A 85 -38.74 -65.97 10.31
CA ILE A 85 -38.11 -65.48 9.06
C ILE A 85 -38.89 -64.30 8.50
N GLU A 86 -40.23 -64.34 8.52
CA GLU A 86 -41.07 -63.24 8.03
C GLU A 86 -40.94 -61.99 8.90
N VAL A 87 -40.86 -62.13 10.22
CA VAL A 87 -40.60 -61.00 11.13
C VAL A 87 -39.21 -60.44 10.91
N LEU A 88 -38.20 -61.30 10.73
CA LEU A 88 -36.83 -60.88 10.43
C LEU A 88 -36.74 -60.18 9.07
N SER A 89 -37.46 -60.66 8.04
CA SER A 89 -37.48 -60.02 6.72
C SER A 89 -38.15 -58.66 6.77
N GLN A 90 -39.30 -58.53 7.45
CA GLN A 90 -39.96 -57.23 7.65
C GLN A 90 -39.08 -56.25 8.43
N ASN A 91 -38.37 -56.72 9.46
CA ASN A 91 -37.44 -55.87 10.20
C ASN A 91 -36.26 -55.42 9.32
N HIS A 92 -35.74 -56.33 8.50
CA HIS A 92 -34.67 -56.02 7.55
C HIS A 92 -35.13 -55.01 6.49
N GLU A 93 -36.32 -55.19 5.90
CA GLU A 93 -36.91 -54.23 4.96
C GLU A 93 -37.03 -52.83 5.58
N ARG A 94 -37.51 -52.73 6.83
CA ARG A 94 -37.56 -51.44 7.54
C ARG A 94 -36.19 -50.84 7.84
N GLU A 95 -35.16 -51.66 8.00
CA GLU A 95 -33.77 -51.18 8.14
C GLU A 95 -33.22 -50.69 6.80
N VAL A 96 -33.54 -51.38 5.71
CA VAL A 96 -33.19 -50.97 4.35
C VAL A 96 -33.87 -49.64 4.03
N ASP A 97 -35.19 -49.51 4.24
CA ASP A 97 -35.92 -48.26 3.99
C ASP A 97 -35.34 -47.07 4.77
N ARG A 98 -34.95 -47.29 6.04
CA ARG A 98 -34.31 -46.25 6.86
C ARG A 98 -32.94 -45.86 6.35
N LYS A 99 -32.15 -46.84 5.90
CA LYS A 99 -30.82 -46.60 5.32
C LYS A 99 -30.95 -45.92 3.96
N ASP A 100 -31.90 -46.32 3.13
CA ASP A 100 -32.18 -45.69 1.84
C ASP A 100 -32.66 -44.25 2.02
N ALA A 101 -33.50 -43.97 3.02
CA ALA A 101 -33.86 -42.59 3.37
C ALA A 101 -32.64 -41.77 3.84
N MET A 102 -31.74 -42.37 4.63
CA MET A 102 -30.50 -41.71 5.03
C MET A 102 -29.57 -41.45 3.85
N VAL A 103 -29.45 -42.40 2.92
CA VAL A 103 -28.65 -42.24 1.69
C VAL A 103 -29.24 -41.09 0.84
N GLN A 104 -30.56 -41.03 0.66
CA GLN A 104 -31.20 -39.93 -0.07
C GLN A 104 -30.97 -38.56 0.56
N MET A 105 -31.02 -38.48 1.90
CA MET A 105 -30.69 -37.23 2.61
C MET A 105 -29.21 -36.86 2.41
N LEU A 106 -28.29 -37.82 2.52
CA LEU A 106 -26.87 -37.58 2.30
C LEU A 106 -26.55 -37.21 0.84
N ASP A 107 -27.24 -37.80 -0.13
CA ASP A 107 -27.10 -37.44 -1.54
C ASP A 107 -27.55 -35.98 -1.76
N HIS A 108 -28.65 -35.57 -1.13
CA HIS A 108 -29.10 -34.18 -1.18
C HIS A 108 -28.12 -33.22 -0.49
N ASP A 109 -27.63 -33.55 0.70
CA ASP A 109 -26.62 -32.75 1.41
C ASP A 109 -25.32 -32.62 0.59
N LEU A 110 -24.94 -33.67 -0.15
CA LEU A 110 -23.79 -33.63 -1.08
C LEU A 110 -24.06 -32.70 -2.27
N GLU A 111 -25.24 -32.77 -2.88
CA GLU A 111 -25.64 -31.86 -3.97
C GLU A 111 -25.63 -30.40 -3.50
N GLU A 112 -26.22 -30.10 -2.33
CA GLU A 112 -26.22 -28.76 -1.74
C GLU A 112 -24.79 -28.25 -1.46
N ALA A 113 -23.94 -29.11 -0.89
CA ALA A 113 -22.54 -28.76 -0.65
C ALA A 113 -21.81 -28.49 -1.98
N GLU A 114 -21.99 -29.33 -3.00
CA GLU A 114 -21.41 -29.11 -4.34
C GLU A 114 -21.88 -27.79 -4.96
N GLU A 115 -23.17 -27.46 -4.88
CA GLU A 115 -23.70 -26.18 -5.36
C GLU A 115 -23.07 -25.00 -4.62
N GLN A 116 -22.94 -25.08 -3.30
CA GLN A 116 -22.28 -24.05 -2.49
C GLN A 116 -20.80 -23.89 -2.89
N TYR A 117 -20.07 -24.99 -3.08
CA TYR A 117 -18.69 -24.96 -3.56
C TYR A 117 -18.59 -24.32 -4.95
N GLN A 118 -19.49 -24.66 -5.87
CA GLN A 118 -19.50 -24.06 -7.21
C GLN A 118 -19.83 -22.57 -7.17
N GLN A 119 -20.77 -22.15 -6.32
CA GLN A 119 -21.12 -20.74 -6.14
C GLN A 119 -19.93 -19.96 -5.54
N ALA A 120 -19.29 -20.49 -4.50
CA ALA A 120 -18.10 -19.89 -3.90
C ALA A 120 -16.94 -19.80 -4.90
N ALA A 121 -16.71 -20.85 -5.70
CA ALA A 121 -15.69 -20.85 -6.75
C ALA A 121 -15.96 -19.78 -7.82
N ARG A 122 -17.22 -19.65 -8.28
CA ARG A 122 -17.62 -18.60 -9.23
C ARG A 122 -17.42 -17.21 -8.63
N ALA A 123 -17.83 -17.00 -7.39
CA ALA A 123 -17.63 -15.72 -6.68
C ALA A 123 -16.14 -15.38 -6.54
N HIS A 124 -15.31 -16.35 -6.18
CA HIS A 124 -13.86 -16.17 -6.09
C HIS A 124 -13.22 -15.84 -7.44
N LEU A 125 -13.65 -16.49 -8.54
CA LEU A 125 -13.17 -16.14 -9.88
C LEU A 125 -13.53 -14.71 -10.27
N VAL A 126 -14.74 -14.24 -9.96
CA VAL A 126 -15.15 -12.84 -10.19
C VAL A 126 -14.26 -11.87 -9.39
N ILE A 127 -13.94 -12.19 -8.14
CA ILE A 127 -13.02 -11.37 -7.32
C ILE A 127 -11.62 -11.34 -7.93
N ILE A 128 -11.12 -12.49 -8.42
CA ILE A 128 -9.83 -12.55 -9.12
C ILE A 128 -9.86 -11.68 -10.38
N ASP A 129 -10.93 -11.74 -11.18
CA ASP A 129 -11.07 -10.93 -12.39
C ASP A 129 -11.10 -9.43 -12.05
N GLN A 130 -11.82 -9.03 -11.00
CA GLN A 130 -11.80 -7.65 -10.51
C GLN A 130 -10.41 -7.22 -10.05
N LEU A 131 -9.67 -8.10 -9.36
CA LEU A 131 -8.29 -7.83 -8.96
C LEU A 131 -7.37 -7.70 -10.18
N LEU A 132 -7.53 -8.55 -11.20
CA LEU A 132 -6.78 -8.47 -12.45
C LEU A 132 -7.08 -7.16 -13.18
N ASP A 133 -8.33 -6.73 -13.24
CA ASP A 133 -8.72 -5.44 -13.84
C ASP A 133 -8.09 -4.26 -13.11
N LEU A 134 -8.07 -4.28 -11.77
CA LEU A 134 -7.35 -3.28 -10.97
C LEU A 134 -5.84 -3.29 -11.26
N GLN A 135 -5.22 -4.46 -11.41
CA GLN A 135 -3.81 -4.54 -11.77
C GLN A 135 -3.55 -4.04 -13.20
N HIS A 136 -4.39 -4.38 -14.18
CA HIS A 136 -4.30 -3.87 -15.54
C HIS A 136 -4.44 -2.35 -15.58
N ALA A 137 -5.41 -1.78 -14.85
CA ALA A 137 -5.58 -0.34 -14.75
C ALA A 137 -4.36 0.35 -14.12
N ARG A 138 -3.78 -0.26 -13.07
CA ARG A 138 -2.56 0.23 -12.42
C ARG A 138 -1.36 0.19 -13.38
N VAL A 139 -1.15 -0.91 -14.10
CA VAL A 139 -0.06 -1.04 -15.08
C VAL A 139 -0.23 -0.01 -16.20
N ALA A 140 -1.44 0.12 -16.76
CA ALA A 140 -1.72 1.11 -17.80
C ALA A 140 -1.51 2.56 -17.31
N ALA A 141 -1.82 2.85 -16.04
CA ALA A 141 -1.53 4.15 -15.44
C ALA A 141 -0.03 4.42 -15.31
N LEU A 142 0.74 3.43 -14.85
CA LEU A 142 2.19 3.52 -14.78
C LEU A 142 2.81 3.71 -16.17
N GLU A 143 2.40 2.92 -17.16
CA GLU A 143 2.86 3.07 -18.54
C GLU A 143 2.56 4.45 -19.11
N ARG A 144 1.38 5.01 -18.84
CA ARG A 144 1.05 6.39 -19.22
C ARG A 144 1.98 7.40 -18.57
N GLN A 145 2.18 7.31 -17.25
CA GLN A 145 3.10 8.21 -16.52
C GLN A 145 4.55 8.09 -17.01
N PHE A 146 5.01 6.88 -17.29
CA PHE A 146 6.35 6.65 -17.86
C PHE A 146 6.47 7.27 -19.25
N ASN A 147 5.48 7.09 -20.11
CA ASN A 147 5.48 7.67 -21.46
C ASN A 147 5.39 9.19 -21.44
N GLU A 148 4.58 9.77 -20.54
CA GLU A 148 4.51 11.23 -20.34
C GLU A 148 5.85 11.78 -19.84
N SER A 149 6.46 11.13 -18.85
CA SER A 149 7.78 11.52 -18.33
C SER A 149 8.86 11.43 -19.41
N LEU A 150 8.83 10.36 -20.21
CA LEU A 150 9.77 10.15 -21.32
C LEU A 150 9.58 11.20 -22.42
N ARG A 151 8.34 11.57 -22.75
CA ARG A 151 8.04 12.65 -23.70
C ARG A 151 8.51 14.01 -23.17
N SER A 152 8.22 14.34 -21.92
CA SER A 152 8.69 15.60 -21.30
C SER A 152 10.21 15.70 -21.38
N LEU A 153 10.91 14.62 -21.02
CA LEU A 153 12.36 14.57 -21.05
C LEU A 153 12.91 14.68 -22.49
N GLN A 154 12.28 14.01 -23.46
CA GLN A 154 12.63 14.15 -24.88
C GLN A 154 12.46 15.58 -25.37
N GLU A 155 11.33 16.22 -25.07
CA GLU A 155 11.07 17.60 -25.45
C GLU A 155 12.05 18.58 -24.79
N GLU A 156 12.41 18.36 -23.52
CA GLU A 156 13.43 19.14 -22.82
C GLU A 156 14.78 19.01 -23.51
N PHE A 157 15.22 17.78 -23.83
CA PHE A 157 16.47 17.56 -24.56
C PHE A 157 16.45 18.17 -25.96
N GLU A 158 15.34 18.09 -26.68
CA GLU A 158 15.20 18.71 -28.00
C GLU A 158 15.24 20.24 -27.92
N ARG A 159 14.59 20.84 -26.91
CA ARG A 159 14.65 22.28 -26.64
C ARG A 159 16.07 22.73 -26.30
N GLU A 160 16.75 22.02 -25.40
CA GLU A 160 18.14 22.30 -25.03
C GLU A 160 19.07 22.18 -26.24
N ARG A 161 18.93 21.09 -27.01
CA ARG A 161 19.71 20.87 -28.24
C ARG A 161 19.47 21.99 -29.26
N ALA A 162 18.22 22.42 -29.45
CA ALA A 162 17.87 23.52 -30.34
C ALA A 162 18.46 24.86 -29.86
N ALA A 163 18.39 25.14 -28.55
CA ALA A 163 18.97 26.34 -27.95
C ALA A 163 20.50 26.37 -28.09
N ILE A 164 21.18 25.25 -27.84
CA ILE A 164 22.63 25.10 -28.01
C ILE A 164 23.00 25.29 -29.49
N ALA A 165 22.28 24.65 -30.42
CA ALA A 165 22.51 24.79 -31.85
C ALA A 165 22.32 26.23 -32.32
N ALA A 166 21.28 26.92 -31.85
CA ALA A 166 21.00 28.32 -32.15
C ALA A 166 22.08 29.25 -31.58
N SER A 167 22.52 29.03 -30.34
CA SER A 167 23.62 29.76 -29.71
C SER A 167 24.92 29.60 -30.49
N HIS A 168 25.29 28.36 -30.85
CA HIS A 168 26.46 28.10 -31.68
C HIS A 168 26.34 28.68 -33.09
N ALA A 169 25.16 28.64 -33.72
CA ALA A 169 24.95 29.28 -35.00
C ALA A 169 25.12 30.80 -34.92
N ARG A 170 24.59 31.43 -33.86
CA ARG A 170 24.76 32.85 -33.57
C ARG A 170 26.23 33.20 -33.33
N GLN A 171 26.93 32.46 -32.48
CA GLN A 171 28.36 32.68 -32.22
C GLN A 171 29.20 32.52 -33.49
N ARG A 172 28.93 31.49 -34.31
CA ARG A 172 29.61 31.31 -35.60
C ARG A 172 29.36 32.49 -36.55
N LYS A 173 28.11 32.98 -36.61
CA LYS A 173 27.76 34.15 -37.41
C LYS A 173 28.47 35.40 -36.90
N GLU A 174 28.44 35.68 -35.59
CA GLU A 174 29.16 36.81 -35.00
C GLU A 174 30.66 36.76 -35.27
N MET A 175 31.29 35.59 -35.20
CA MET A 175 32.70 35.41 -35.53
C MET A 175 32.98 35.61 -37.03
N ALA A 176 32.09 35.13 -37.90
CA ALA A 176 32.18 35.35 -39.35
C ALA A 176 32.01 36.83 -39.71
N ASP A 177 31.06 37.53 -39.07
CA ASP A 177 30.82 38.96 -39.27
C ASP A 177 32.02 39.79 -38.80
N VAL A 178 32.63 39.45 -37.64
CA VAL A 178 33.87 40.10 -37.17
C VAL A 178 35.04 39.83 -38.12
N ALA A 179 35.20 38.60 -38.61
CA ALA A 179 36.24 38.27 -39.58
C ALA A 179 36.04 39.03 -40.90
N SER A 180 34.79 39.14 -41.37
CA SER A 180 34.45 39.91 -42.57
C SER A 180 34.72 41.41 -42.37
N ALA A 181 34.28 42.00 -41.26
CA ALA A 181 34.54 43.40 -40.93
C ALA A 181 36.04 43.70 -40.79
N MET A 182 36.80 42.78 -40.18
CA MET A 182 38.26 42.87 -40.08
C MET A 182 38.92 42.82 -41.47
N SER A 183 38.50 41.88 -42.33
CA SER A 183 39.02 41.78 -43.70
C SER A 183 38.68 43.01 -44.55
N ALA A 184 37.49 43.59 -44.38
CA ALA A 184 37.10 44.83 -45.04
C ALA A 184 37.94 46.01 -44.55
N GLY A 185 38.12 46.17 -43.23
CA GLY A 185 38.98 47.21 -42.67
C GLY A 185 40.44 47.09 -43.10
N PHE A 186 40.97 45.88 -43.22
CA PHE A 186 42.30 45.66 -43.80
C PHE A 186 42.36 46.05 -45.28
N ALA A 187 41.34 45.70 -46.08
CA ALA A 187 41.28 46.09 -47.48
C ALA A 187 41.16 47.61 -47.68
N GLU A 188 40.39 48.29 -46.81
CA GLU A 188 40.28 49.75 -46.79
C GLU A 188 41.61 50.39 -46.40
N ALA A 189 42.27 49.93 -45.33
CA ALA A 189 43.58 50.43 -44.93
C ALA A 189 44.67 50.18 -45.99
N GLU A 190 44.65 49.03 -46.66
CA GLU A 190 45.51 48.77 -47.82
C GLU A 190 45.18 49.71 -48.99
N GLY A 191 43.90 50.03 -49.20
CA GLY A 191 43.43 50.99 -50.19
C GLY A 191 43.90 52.42 -49.90
N GLU A 192 43.70 52.89 -48.67
CA GLU A 192 44.15 54.20 -48.19
C GLU A 192 45.67 54.33 -48.30
N ALA A 193 46.44 53.35 -47.82
CA ALA A 193 47.90 53.36 -47.93
C ALA A 193 48.38 53.38 -49.39
N ARG A 194 47.68 52.69 -50.30
CA ARG A 194 47.97 52.78 -51.75
C ARG A 194 47.65 54.16 -52.32
N GLN A 195 46.50 54.74 -51.96
CA GLN A 195 46.11 56.08 -52.40
C GLN A 195 47.05 57.16 -51.87
N GLU A 196 47.46 57.09 -50.60
CA GLU A 196 48.46 57.99 -50.00
C GLU A 196 49.82 57.85 -50.69
N PHE A 197 50.23 56.63 -51.03
CA PHE A 197 51.45 56.41 -51.79
C PHE A 197 51.36 57.00 -53.21
N GLU A 198 50.23 56.83 -53.89
CA GLU A 198 49.97 57.40 -55.21
C GLU A 198 49.92 58.93 -55.15
N SER A 199 49.27 59.53 -54.14
CA SER A 199 49.18 60.97 -53.97
C SER A 199 50.54 61.58 -53.65
N ALA A 200 51.31 60.99 -52.72
CA ALA A 200 52.68 61.45 -52.41
C ALA A 200 53.58 61.35 -53.65
N ARG A 201 53.42 60.30 -54.47
CA ARG A 201 54.14 60.15 -55.73
C ARG A 201 53.74 61.24 -56.74
N GLU A 202 52.47 61.59 -56.85
CA GLU A 202 51.98 62.68 -57.71
C GLU A 202 52.44 64.06 -57.21
N GLU A 203 52.41 64.29 -55.90
CA GLU A 203 52.93 65.51 -55.26
C GLU A 203 54.42 65.70 -55.55
N ILE A 204 55.24 64.66 -55.40
CA ILE A 204 56.67 64.71 -55.74
C ILE A 204 56.85 65.02 -57.23
N LYS A 205 56.05 64.41 -58.11
CA LYS A 205 56.10 64.69 -59.56
C LYS A 205 55.73 66.14 -59.87
N ASN A 206 54.68 66.66 -59.23
CA ASN A 206 54.24 68.04 -59.40
C ASN A 206 55.29 69.01 -58.86
N HIS A 207 55.80 68.78 -57.66
CA HIS A 207 56.86 69.57 -57.07
C HIS A 207 58.11 69.62 -57.95
N ASN A 208 58.58 68.48 -58.45
CA ASN A 208 59.70 68.45 -59.39
C ASN A 208 59.41 69.24 -60.68
N SER A 209 58.15 69.21 -61.16
CA SER A 209 57.75 70.01 -62.33
C SER A 209 57.67 71.51 -62.03
N GLU A 210 57.27 71.88 -60.81
CA GLU A 210 57.26 73.26 -60.32
C GLU A 210 58.69 73.78 -60.13
N GLU A 211 59.58 73.01 -59.48
CA GLU A 211 61.00 73.34 -59.34
C GLU A 211 61.67 73.50 -60.70
N TYR A 212 61.36 72.60 -61.65
CA TYR A 212 61.82 72.73 -63.03
C TYR A 212 61.33 74.03 -63.67
N ASN A 213 60.05 74.38 -63.51
CA ASN A 213 59.49 75.62 -64.05
C ASN A 213 60.06 76.88 -63.36
N ILE A 214 60.28 76.84 -62.05
CA ILE A 214 60.89 77.94 -61.29
C ILE A 214 62.34 78.13 -61.74
N LEU A 215 63.12 77.04 -61.85
CA LEU A 215 64.49 77.10 -62.34
C LEU A 215 64.53 77.63 -63.77
N LYS A 216 63.58 77.20 -64.61
CA LYS A 216 63.43 77.72 -65.97
C LYS A 216 63.19 79.24 -65.95
N ILE A 217 62.23 79.74 -65.16
CA ILE A 217 61.96 81.18 -65.02
C ILE A 217 63.17 81.93 -64.46
N GLN A 218 63.88 81.37 -63.48
CA GLN A 218 65.08 81.98 -62.91
C GLN A 218 66.20 82.07 -63.95
N LEU A 219 66.41 81.02 -64.73
CA LEU A 219 67.43 81.01 -65.79
C LEU A 219 67.04 81.96 -66.93
N GLU A 220 65.78 81.98 -67.35
CA GLU A 220 65.25 82.96 -68.31
C GLU A 220 65.41 84.40 -67.78
N GLY A 221 65.11 84.64 -66.50
CA GLY A 221 65.29 85.95 -65.86
C GLY A 221 66.75 86.37 -65.72
N ILE A 222 67.68 85.46 -65.40
CA ILE A 222 69.12 85.76 -65.39
C ILE A 222 69.61 86.09 -66.81
N ILE A 223 69.08 85.41 -67.84
CA ILE A 223 69.39 85.74 -69.23
C ILE A 223 68.92 87.16 -69.56
N GLU A 224 67.68 87.52 -69.21
CA GLU A 224 67.14 88.88 -69.40
C GLU A 224 67.94 89.93 -68.59
N GLU A 225 68.36 89.63 -67.36
CA GLU A 225 69.22 90.51 -66.56
C GLU A 225 70.60 90.69 -67.19
N LEU A 226 71.20 89.65 -67.77
CA LEU A 226 72.46 89.73 -68.47
C LEU A 226 72.34 90.57 -69.74
N GLU A 227 71.26 90.39 -70.51
CA GLU A 227 70.91 91.27 -71.64
C GLU A 227 70.74 92.72 -71.19
N GLY A 228 70.04 92.94 -70.08
CA GLY A 228 69.89 94.24 -69.43
C GLY A 228 71.21 94.84 -68.93
N HIS A 229 72.13 94.03 -68.40
CA HIS A 229 73.47 94.47 -68.00
C HIS A 229 74.34 94.84 -69.20
N PHE A 230 74.23 94.13 -70.33
CA PHE A 230 74.89 94.52 -71.57
C PHE A 230 74.36 95.88 -72.07
N GLU A 231 73.05 96.12 -72.00
CA GLU A 231 72.46 97.43 -72.31
C GLU A 231 72.83 98.52 -71.30
N ALA A 232 72.84 98.20 -70.01
CA ALA A 232 73.13 99.13 -68.92
C ALA A 232 74.62 99.51 -68.85
N ALA A 233 75.54 98.58 -69.12
CA ALA A 233 76.96 98.89 -69.27
C ALA A 233 77.20 99.85 -70.45
N HIS A 234 76.41 99.69 -71.53
CA HIS A 234 76.43 100.60 -72.67
C HIS A 234 75.92 102.01 -72.29
N ARG A 235 74.84 102.12 -71.49
CA ARG A 235 74.34 103.40 -70.96
C ARG A 235 75.24 104.00 -69.86
N ALA A 236 75.84 103.19 -69.00
CA ALA A 236 76.71 103.63 -67.91
C ALA A 236 78.07 104.17 -68.40
N TYR A 237 78.54 103.75 -69.58
CA TYR A 237 79.69 104.36 -70.24
C TYR A 237 79.43 105.83 -70.63
N LEU A 238 78.16 106.22 -70.82
CA LEU A 238 77.75 107.59 -71.16
C LEU A 238 77.51 108.46 -69.91
N ASP A 239 76.96 107.88 -68.84
CA ASP A 239 76.57 108.63 -67.63
C ASP A 239 77.65 108.68 -66.52
N SER A 240 78.67 107.81 -66.58
CA SER A 240 79.70 107.68 -65.53
C SER A 240 80.80 108.74 -65.56
N THR A 241 80.83 109.62 -66.56
CA THR A 241 81.84 110.68 -66.69
C THR A 241 81.61 111.88 -65.77
N GLU A 242 80.40 112.14 -65.25
CA GLU A 242 80.16 113.45 -64.61
C GLU A 242 79.65 113.49 -63.16
N HIS A 243 78.82 112.58 -62.63
CA HIS A 243 78.12 112.88 -61.36
C HIS A 243 78.28 111.90 -60.18
N ARG A 244 78.83 110.68 -60.36
CA ARG A 244 78.90 109.69 -59.26
C ARG A 244 80.09 109.83 -58.29
N SER A 245 81.15 110.57 -58.64
CA SER A 245 82.32 110.71 -57.76
C SER A 245 82.11 111.63 -56.54
N LYS A 246 81.10 112.51 -56.55
CA LYS A 246 80.91 113.53 -55.50
C LYS A 246 79.90 113.12 -54.42
N ALA A 247 78.89 112.29 -54.73
CA ALA A 247 77.82 111.93 -53.77
C ALA A 247 78.16 110.74 -52.85
N PHE A 248 79.03 109.81 -53.26
CA PHE A 248 79.31 108.58 -52.51
C PHE A 248 80.10 108.79 -51.20
N ARG A 249 80.93 109.84 -51.11
CA ARG A 249 81.80 110.07 -49.93
C ARG A 249 81.05 110.59 -48.69
N ALA A 250 79.88 111.18 -48.87
CA ALA A 250 79.13 111.79 -47.77
C ALA A 250 78.25 110.76 -47.02
N LEU A 251 77.67 109.78 -47.72
CA LEU A 251 76.79 108.78 -47.11
C LEU A 251 77.54 107.69 -46.31
N GLN A 252 78.78 107.37 -46.72
CA GLN A 252 79.56 106.26 -46.16
C GLN A 252 80.01 106.48 -44.69
N ALA A 253 80.11 107.73 -44.25
CA ALA A 253 80.52 108.09 -42.89
C ALA A 253 79.38 107.98 -41.86
N SER A 254 78.13 108.15 -42.30
CA SER A 254 76.91 108.03 -41.48
C SER A 254 76.61 106.57 -41.11
N ASP A 255 76.69 105.66 -42.09
CA ASP A 255 76.31 104.25 -41.91
C ASP A 255 77.27 103.48 -40.97
N ALA A 256 78.54 103.89 -40.91
CA ALA A 256 79.54 103.27 -40.04
C ALA A 256 79.28 103.46 -38.53
N GLN A 257 78.59 104.54 -38.13
CA GLN A 257 78.30 104.83 -36.72
C GLN A 257 77.05 104.07 -36.23
N ALA A 258 76.01 103.96 -37.07
CA ALA A 258 74.81 103.19 -36.74
C ALA A 258 75.09 101.68 -36.60
N ALA A 259 75.98 101.13 -37.43
CA ALA A 259 76.35 99.71 -37.41
C ALA A 259 76.95 99.25 -36.06
N ARG A 260 77.78 100.08 -35.41
CA ARG A 260 78.45 99.73 -34.14
C ARG A 260 77.48 99.66 -32.95
N VAL A 261 76.45 100.50 -32.93
CA VAL A 261 75.43 100.51 -31.87
C VAL A 261 74.49 99.31 -32.01
N ILE A 262 74.16 98.93 -33.25
CA ILE A 262 73.33 97.75 -33.54
C ILE A 262 74.04 96.48 -33.10
N GLU A 263 75.34 96.34 -33.39
CA GLU A 263 76.14 95.16 -33.02
C GLU A 263 76.22 94.93 -31.49
N GLN A 264 76.31 95.99 -30.70
CA GLN A 264 76.31 95.86 -29.23
C GLN A 264 74.96 95.43 -28.67
N ARG A 265 73.85 95.90 -29.27
CA ARG A 265 72.50 95.54 -28.87
C ARG A 265 72.12 94.13 -29.31
N THR A 266 72.51 93.69 -30.52
CA THR A 266 72.28 92.33 -31.01
C THR A 266 73.01 91.28 -30.18
N ARG A 267 74.25 91.56 -29.74
CA ARG A 267 74.99 90.66 -28.83
C ARG A 267 74.35 90.54 -27.44
N ARG A 268 73.76 91.62 -26.90
CA ARG A 268 72.98 91.54 -25.64
C ARG A 268 71.68 90.76 -25.82
N LEU A 269 70.97 90.97 -26.94
CA LEU A 269 69.76 90.22 -27.26
C LEU A 269 70.04 88.72 -27.46
N ALA A 270 71.16 88.36 -28.10
CA ALA A 270 71.57 86.97 -28.24
C ALA A 270 71.81 86.29 -26.89
N LYS A 271 72.57 86.93 -25.99
CA LYS A 271 72.82 86.39 -24.63
C LYS A 271 71.53 86.23 -23.81
N LEU A 272 70.65 87.24 -23.84
CA LEU A 272 69.35 87.14 -23.17
C LEU A 272 68.45 86.07 -23.81
N GLY A 273 68.53 85.88 -25.12
CA GLY A 273 67.83 84.81 -25.85
C GLY A 273 68.32 83.41 -25.45
N GLU A 274 69.63 83.22 -25.34
CA GLU A 274 70.27 81.99 -24.87
C GLU A 274 69.86 81.67 -23.42
N ASP A 275 69.85 82.67 -22.53
CA ASP A 275 69.41 82.50 -21.15
C ASP A 275 67.92 82.13 -21.07
N ILE A 276 67.05 82.79 -21.85
CA ILE A 276 65.62 82.44 -21.94
C ILE A 276 65.45 81.01 -22.46
N HIS A 277 66.20 80.60 -23.48
CA HIS A 277 66.17 79.23 -23.99
C HIS A 277 66.65 78.21 -22.96
N ARG A 278 67.73 78.50 -22.23
CA ARG A 278 68.23 77.65 -21.14
C ARG A 278 67.21 77.48 -20.03
N TRP A 279 66.54 78.55 -19.60
CA TRP A 279 65.50 78.48 -18.56
C TRP A 279 64.23 77.79 -19.05
N ARG A 280 63.79 78.02 -20.30
CA ARG A 280 62.67 77.28 -20.91
C ARG A 280 62.96 75.79 -21.01
N ALA A 281 64.17 75.42 -21.43
CA ALA A 281 64.61 74.03 -21.50
C ALA A 281 64.60 73.38 -20.11
N LYS A 282 65.09 74.08 -19.08
CA LYS A 282 65.11 73.61 -17.69
C LYS A 282 63.70 73.49 -17.08
N ILE A 283 62.79 74.40 -17.39
CA ILE A 283 61.37 74.32 -16.98
C ILE A 283 60.69 73.13 -17.68
N SER A 284 60.94 72.93 -18.97
CA SER A 284 60.38 71.79 -19.73
C SER A 284 60.94 70.44 -19.27
N SER A 285 62.24 70.33 -19.01
CA SER A 285 62.83 69.09 -18.48
C SER A 285 62.31 68.80 -17.07
N SER A 286 62.28 69.79 -16.17
CA SER A 286 61.71 69.62 -14.83
C SER A 286 60.22 69.28 -14.88
N GLY A 287 59.43 69.93 -15.76
CA GLY A 287 58.02 69.63 -15.96
C GLY A 287 57.77 68.20 -16.46
N ARG A 288 58.60 67.70 -17.39
CA ARG A 288 58.56 66.31 -17.86
C ARG A 288 58.87 65.31 -16.75
N GLU A 289 59.95 65.52 -16.00
CA GLU A 289 60.31 64.65 -14.89
C GLU A 289 59.23 64.63 -13.78
N TRP A 290 58.63 65.78 -13.46
CA TRP A 290 57.54 65.85 -12.49
C TRP A 290 56.26 65.17 -13.01
N ALA A 291 55.94 65.29 -14.29
CA ALA A 291 54.80 64.62 -14.91
C ALA A 291 54.99 63.09 -14.92
N GLU A 292 56.20 62.61 -15.24
CA GLU A 292 56.54 61.19 -15.22
C GLU A 292 56.50 60.61 -13.80
N ARG A 293 57.12 61.27 -12.82
CA ARG A 293 57.10 60.84 -11.41
C ARG A 293 55.67 60.82 -10.85
N ASN A 294 54.89 61.88 -11.07
CA ASN A 294 53.48 61.90 -10.63
C ASN A 294 52.63 60.89 -11.42
N GLY A 295 52.90 60.66 -12.69
CA GLY A 295 52.24 59.65 -13.50
C GLY A 295 52.51 58.23 -13.02
N ALA A 296 53.76 57.92 -12.64
CA ALA A 296 54.13 56.64 -12.03
C ALA A 296 53.45 56.43 -10.68
N LEU A 297 53.51 57.42 -9.78
CA LEU A 297 52.86 57.35 -8.46
C LEU A 297 51.33 57.21 -8.55
N ARG A 298 50.68 57.87 -9.52
CA ARG A 298 49.24 57.69 -9.76
C ARG A 298 48.92 56.29 -10.25
N ARG A 299 49.70 55.74 -11.19
CA ARG A 299 49.52 54.37 -11.67
C ARG A 299 49.69 53.34 -10.55
N GLU A 300 50.71 53.50 -9.70
CA GLU A 300 50.90 52.63 -8.52
C GLU A 300 49.74 52.75 -7.53
N LYS A 301 49.28 53.97 -7.23
CA LYS A 301 48.10 54.20 -6.39
C LYS A 301 46.85 53.53 -6.96
N GLU A 302 46.61 53.65 -8.27
CA GLU A 302 45.47 53.01 -8.94
C GLU A 302 45.58 51.49 -8.95
N LEU A 303 46.77 50.92 -9.15
CA LEU A 303 47.00 49.48 -9.05
C LEU A 303 46.73 48.98 -7.63
N MET A 304 47.24 49.66 -6.61
CA MET A 304 46.97 49.31 -5.20
C MET A 304 45.49 49.47 -4.85
N ALA A 305 44.81 50.49 -5.38
CA ALA A 305 43.36 50.65 -5.22
C ALA A 305 42.57 49.51 -5.88
N LYS A 306 42.98 49.04 -7.06
CA LYS A 306 42.39 47.86 -7.72
C LYS A 306 42.62 46.60 -6.89
N HIS A 307 43.84 46.35 -6.41
CA HIS A 307 44.14 45.21 -5.54
C HIS A 307 43.32 45.27 -4.25
N TYR A 308 43.19 46.44 -3.64
CA TYR A 308 42.33 46.63 -2.46
C TYR A 308 40.86 46.35 -2.76
N ALA A 309 40.33 46.84 -3.88
CA ALA A 309 38.95 46.58 -4.28
C ALA A 309 38.68 45.09 -4.56
N GLN A 310 39.61 44.41 -5.25
CA GLN A 310 39.55 42.97 -5.49
C GLN A 310 39.59 42.18 -4.17
N LEU A 311 40.54 42.50 -3.28
CA LEU A 311 40.64 41.85 -1.97
C LEU A 311 39.40 42.09 -1.11
N LYS A 312 38.82 43.30 -1.16
CA LYS A 312 37.58 43.62 -0.46
C LYS A 312 36.40 42.83 -1.03
N ALA A 313 36.34 42.65 -2.35
CA ALA A 313 35.32 41.85 -3.00
C ALA A 313 35.43 40.37 -2.63
N THR A 314 36.64 39.78 -2.65
CA THR A 314 36.85 38.38 -2.25
C THR A 314 36.55 38.17 -0.76
N LEU A 315 36.93 39.11 0.11
CA LEU A 315 36.60 39.06 1.54
C LEU A 315 35.09 39.13 1.78
N ASN A 316 34.38 40.02 1.09
CA ASN A 316 32.92 40.12 1.19
C ASN A 316 32.23 38.85 0.65
N ALA A 317 32.71 38.29 -0.46
CA ALA A 317 32.20 37.04 -1.00
C ALA A 317 32.40 35.86 -0.04
N ALA A 318 33.58 35.75 0.59
CA ALA A 318 33.85 34.74 1.61
C ALA A 318 32.92 34.92 2.83
N ARG A 319 32.75 36.16 3.32
CA ARG A 319 31.80 36.45 4.42
C ARG A 319 30.37 36.05 4.07
N GLN A 320 29.93 36.35 2.86
CA GLN A 320 28.60 35.96 2.38
C GLN A 320 28.45 34.44 2.30
N GLN A 321 29.45 33.75 1.75
CA GLN A 321 29.46 32.28 1.69
C GLN A 321 29.43 31.65 3.08
N HIS A 322 30.19 32.18 4.04
CA HIS A 322 30.14 31.72 5.43
C HIS A 322 28.78 31.99 6.08
N ALA A 323 28.18 33.16 5.84
CA ALA A 323 26.85 33.48 6.33
C ALA A 323 25.78 32.54 5.75
N ASP A 324 25.84 32.25 4.45
CA ASP A 324 24.88 31.36 3.80
C ASP A 324 25.07 29.89 4.22
N ARG A 325 26.32 29.43 4.39
CA ARG A 325 26.60 28.11 4.99
C ARG A 325 26.05 28.01 6.41
N LEU A 326 26.21 29.05 7.23
CA LEU A 326 25.68 29.08 8.59
C LEU A 326 24.15 29.05 8.61
N LYS A 327 23.48 29.81 7.72
CA LYS A 327 22.02 29.75 7.55
C LYS A 327 21.56 28.36 7.14
N SER A 328 22.20 27.74 6.14
CA SER A 328 21.85 26.39 5.70
C SER A 328 22.02 25.36 6.82
N LEU A 329 23.12 25.46 7.59
CA LEU A 329 23.34 24.61 8.76
C LEU A 329 22.28 24.84 9.83
N SER A 330 21.92 26.10 10.13
CA SER A 330 20.90 26.42 11.13
C SER A 330 19.50 25.96 10.70
N PHE A 331 19.15 26.07 9.42
CA PHE A 331 17.88 25.55 8.90
C PHE A 331 17.86 24.02 8.93
N ALA A 332 18.93 23.35 8.52
CA ALA A 332 19.02 21.90 8.55
C ALA A 332 18.98 21.35 9.99
N SER A 333 19.67 21.99 10.94
CA SER A 333 19.63 21.59 12.35
C SER A 333 18.27 21.89 12.99
N ALA A 334 17.63 23.02 12.68
CA ALA A 334 16.28 23.33 13.13
C ALA A 334 15.23 22.35 12.56
N ALA A 335 15.35 21.97 11.27
CA ALA A 335 14.47 20.97 10.66
C ALA A 335 14.65 19.59 11.29
N ALA A 336 15.91 19.14 11.48
CA ALA A 336 16.20 17.86 12.11
C ALA A 336 15.72 17.80 13.57
N THR A 337 15.89 18.88 14.34
CA THR A 337 15.37 18.97 15.71
C THR A 337 13.85 18.94 15.74
N ALA A 338 13.17 19.69 14.86
CA ALA A 338 11.71 19.63 14.73
C ALA A 338 11.19 18.23 14.37
N ASP A 339 11.89 17.51 13.48
CA ASP A 339 11.52 16.14 13.13
C ASP A 339 11.74 15.15 14.28
N LEU A 340 12.83 15.31 15.04
CA LEU A 340 13.06 14.53 16.27
C LEU A 340 12.01 14.83 17.33
N ASP A 341 11.62 16.09 17.53
CA ASP A 341 10.55 16.49 18.46
C ASP A 341 9.20 15.92 18.05
N ARG A 342 8.87 15.88 16.76
CA ARG A 342 7.66 15.21 16.23
C ARG A 342 7.68 13.71 16.53
N LYS A 343 8.82 13.03 16.30
CA LYS A 343 8.97 11.60 16.62
C LYS A 343 8.85 11.36 18.13
N LEU A 344 9.45 12.22 18.95
CA LEU A 344 9.39 12.18 20.40
C LEU A 344 7.95 12.38 20.89
N ALA A 345 7.20 13.32 20.31
CA ALA A 345 5.78 13.53 20.62
C ALA A 345 4.94 12.29 20.28
N ARG A 346 5.15 11.66 19.11
CA ARG A 346 4.48 10.40 18.74
C ARG A 346 4.83 9.28 19.73
N ALA A 347 6.11 9.10 20.06
CA ALA A 347 6.55 8.10 21.03
C ALA A 347 5.92 8.33 22.42
N ARG A 348 5.88 9.59 22.90
CA ARG A 348 5.18 9.95 24.14
C ARG A 348 3.69 9.64 24.08
N SER A 349 3.03 9.89 22.94
CA SER A 349 1.62 9.55 22.75
C SER A 349 1.39 8.04 22.82
N VAL A 350 2.23 7.25 22.16
CA VAL A 350 2.17 5.78 22.21
C VAL A 350 2.38 5.27 23.64
N LEU A 351 3.37 5.79 24.36
CA LEU A 351 3.62 5.41 25.75
C LEU A 351 2.46 5.81 26.68
N ARG A 352 1.87 7.00 26.50
CA ARG A 352 0.70 7.44 27.27
C ARG A 352 -0.52 6.55 26.98
N LEU A 353 -0.78 6.22 25.71
CA LEU A 353 -1.85 5.30 25.34
C LEU A 353 -1.60 3.91 25.93
N ALA A 354 -0.37 3.40 25.87
CA ALA A 354 0.00 2.14 26.49
C ALA A 354 -0.19 2.16 28.02
N GLU A 355 0.16 3.25 28.70
CA GLU A 355 -0.07 3.41 30.15
C GLU A 355 -1.57 3.42 30.49
N VAL A 356 -2.38 4.14 29.71
CA VAL A 356 -3.84 4.18 29.89
C VAL A 356 -4.46 2.81 29.62
N CYS A 357 -4.08 2.13 28.54
CA CYS A 357 -4.55 0.77 28.23
C CYS A 357 -4.14 -0.22 29.33
N ARG A 358 -2.91 -0.13 29.86
CA ARG A 358 -2.42 -1.02 30.94
C ARG A 358 -3.19 -0.86 32.25
N ARG A 359 -3.90 0.25 32.48
CA ARG A 359 -4.80 0.40 33.64
C ARG A 359 -6.05 -0.49 33.53
N LEU A 360 -6.48 -0.81 32.31
CA LEU A 360 -7.65 -1.65 32.03
C LEU A 360 -7.29 -3.15 31.91
N GLU A 361 -6.00 -3.49 31.84
CA GLU A 361 -5.52 -4.87 31.83
C GLU A 361 -5.69 -5.54 33.21
N THR A 362 -5.97 -6.84 33.23
CA THR A 362 -6.05 -7.64 34.46
C THR A 362 -4.66 -7.89 35.07
N GLU A 363 -4.59 -8.27 36.35
CA GLU A 363 -3.30 -8.57 37.00
C GLU A 363 -2.55 -9.71 36.30
N GLU A 364 -3.27 -10.69 35.72
CA GLU A 364 -2.67 -11.78 34.94
C GLU A 364 -1.92 -11.25 33.71
N GLU A 365 -2.49 -10.29 32.98
CA GLU A 365 -1.88 -9.70 31.79
C GLU A 365 -0.79 -8.70 32.11
N LYS A 366 -0.86 -8.05 33.29
CA LYS A 366 0.21 -7.16 33.76
C LYS A 366 1.48 -7.93 34.12
N VAL A 367 1.34 -9.15 34.64
CA VAL A 367 2.43 -10.04 35.08
C VAL A 367 2.94 -10.91 33.92
N LEU A 368 2.05 -11.40 33.06
CA LEU A 368 2.38 -12.18 31.85
C LEU A 368 1.75 -11.54 30.60
N PRO A 369 2.33 -10.44 30.06
CA PRO A 369 1.78 -9.75 28.88
C PRO A 369 1.92 -10.54 27.58
N PHE A 370 2.81 -11.54 27.54
CA PHE A 370 3.11 -12.32 26.36
C PHE A 370 2.77 -13.77 26.61
N TRP A 371 1.86 -14.28 25.78
CA TRP A 371 1.35 -15.63 25.88
C TRP A 371 2.25 -16.58 25.10
N SER A 372 2.83 -17.55 25.82
CA SER A 372 3.43 -18.76 25.27
C SER A 372 2.29 -19.72 24.96
N LEU A 373 1.96 -19.91 23.67
CA LEU A 373 1.06 -21.01 23.28
C LEU A 373 1.64 -22.37 23.71
N ASP A 374 2.96 -22.46 23.88
CA ASP A 374 3.66 -23.69 24.27
C ASP A 374 3.38 -24.15 25.71
N GLU A 375 2.94 -23.26 26.62
CA GLU A 375 2.65 -23.64 28.01
C GLU A 375 1.17 -23.95 28.27
N ALA A 376 0.26 -23.54 27.37
CA ALA A 376 -1.19 -23.72 27.54
C ALA A 376 -1.71 -25.07 26.99
N VAL A 377 -0.94 -25.79 26.18
CA VAL A 377 -1.37 -27.09 25.58
C VAL A 377 -1.34 -28.24 26.60
N ALA A 378 -0.96 -27.99 27.85
CA ALA A 378 -0.96 -29.01 28.91
C ALA A 378 -2.28 -29.14 29.70
N VAL A 379 -3.38 -28.47 29.30
CA VAL A 379 -4.68 -28.60 29.99
C VAL A 379 -5.78 -29.08 29.04
N ASP A 380 -6.02 -30.39 29.14
CA ASP A 380 -7.26 -31.16 28.90
C ASP A 380 -8.12 -30.76 27.69
N VAL A 381 -7.82 -31.38 26.54
CA VAL A 381 -8.71 -31.43 25.37
C VAL A 381 -9.93 -32.31 25.71
N ARG A 382 -10.99 -31.65 26.17
CA ARG A 382 -12.40 -32.02 25.97
C ARG A 382 -13.05 -30.79 25.34
N GLY A 383 -13.14 -30.69 24.02
CA GLY A 383 -14.01 -31.49 23.17
C GLY A 383 -15.33 -30.74 22.96
N GLY A 384 -15.47 -30.05 21.81
CA GLY A 384 -16.77 -29.83 21.15
C GLY A 384 -17.42 -28.45 21.15
N ALA A 385 -16.98 -27.45 21.93
CA ALA A 385 -17.72 -26.18 22.06
C ALA A 385 -17.06 -24.95 21.40
N VAL A 386 -15.86 -25.10 20.83
CA VAL A 386 -15.06 -23.96 20.31
C VAL A 386 -15.37 -23.62 18.85
N ASP A 387 -15.90 -24.56 18.06
CA ASP A 387 -16.19 -24.32 16.64
C ASP A 387 -17.49 -23.51 16.42
N GLU A 388 -18.49 -23.66 17.28
CA GLU A 388 -19.72 -22.83 17.24
C GLU A 388 -19.48 -21.38 17.70
N ALA A 389 -18.59 -21.17 18.67
CA ALA A 389 -18.26 -19.83 19.15
C ALA A 389 -17.38 -19.04 18.15
N LEU A 390 -16.52 -19.74 17.40
CA LEU A 390 -15.68 -19.13 16.35
C LEU A 390 -16.51 -18.74 15.11
N ALA A 391 -17.54 -19.52 14.79
CA ALA A 391 -18.50 -19.19 13.72
C ALA A 391 -19.36 -17.96 14.08
N ALA A 392 -19.84 -17.87 15.33
CA ALA A 392 -20.61 -16.72 15.81
C ALA A 392 -19.78 -15.42 15.92
N ALA A 393 -18.49 -15.52 16.25
CA ALA A 393 -17.58 -14.37 16.27
C ALA A 393 -17.20 -13.90 14.85
N GLY A 394 -17.14 -14.81 13.88
CA GLY A 394 -16.92 -14.49 12.46
C GLY A 394 -18.07 -13.68 11.85
N GLU A 395 -19.31 -14.01 12.19
CA GLU A 395 -20.49 -13.27 11.72
C GLU A 395 -20.61 -11.88 12.37
N ALA A 396 -20.22 -11.73 13.65
CA ALA A 396 -20.23 -10.44 14.34
C ALA A 396 -19.16 -9.47 13.80
N ALA A 397 -17.97 -9.97 13.43
CA ALA A 397 -16.90 -9.16 12.84
C ALA A 397 -17.22 -8.73 11.39
N ALA A 398 -17.95 -9.56 10.63
CA ALA A 398 -18.42 -9.22 9.28
C ALA A 398 -19.51 -8.13 9.30
N ALA A 399 -20.36 -8.10 10.33
CA ALA A 399 -21.40 -7.08 10.48
C ALA A 399 -20.84 -5.70 10.90
N GLU A 400 -19.74 -5.65 11.66
CA GLU A 400 -19.10 -4.37 12.06
C GLU A 400 -18.24 -3.76 10.92
N ALA A 401 -17.68 -4.59 10.03
CA ALA A 401 -17.00 -4.13 8.81
C ALA A 401 -17.98 -3.60 7.75
N ALA A 402 -19.20 -4.14 7.66
CA ALA A 402 -20.24 -3.67 6.73
C ALA A 402 -20.90 -2.35 7.17
N ALA A 403 -20.80 -1.96 8.44
CA ALA A 403 -21.33 -0.69 8.96
C ALA A 403 -20.37 0.50 8.79
N ALA A 404 -19.14 0.27 8.30
CA ALA A 404 -18.13 1.32 8.10
C ALA A 404 -17.99 1.80 6.63
N ASP A 405 -18.79 1.27 5.70
CA ASP A 405 -18.74 1.61 4.26
C ASP A 405 -20.01 2.34 3.78
N GLY A 406 -20.41 3.39 4.50
CA GLY A 406 -21.57 4.19 4.17
C GLY A 406 -21.43 5.62 4.68
N GLY A 407 -20.60 6.43 4.02
CA GLY A 407 -20.42 7.82 4.42
C GLY A 407 -19.36 8.62 3.66
N GLU A 408 -19.33 8.58 2.32
CA GLU A 408 -18.73 9.68 1.54
C GLU A 408 -19.86 10.61 1.05
N GLU A 409 -20.27 11.53 1.92
CA GLU A 409 -20.97 12.74 1.47
C GLU A 409 -19.94 13.71 0.86
N ALA A 410 -20.20 14.05 -0.41
CA ALA A 410 -19.61 15.18 -1.08
C ALA A 410 -19.94 16.49 -0.34
N PHE A 411 -18.91 17.17 0.18
CA PHE A 411 -19.02 18.55 0.63
C PHE A 411 -18.15 19.46 -0.24
N GLU A 412 -18.83 20.24 -1.07
CA GLU A 412 -18.30 21.40 -1.76
C GLU A 412 -17.81 22.45 -0.75
N GLY A 413 -16.54 22.82 -0.86
CA GLY A 413 -15.93 23.91 -0.10
C GLY A 413 -14.98 24.70 -0.99
N GLY A 414 -15.53 25.52 -1.87
CA GLY A 414 -14.77 26.48 -2.66
C GLY A 414 -14.13 27.55 -1.79
N SER A 415 -12.84 27.81 -2.02
CA SER A 415 -12.29 29.16 -1.93
C SER A 415 -11.29 29.34 -3.07
N GLY A 416 -11.76 30.05 -4.10
CA GLY A 416 -10.99 30.32 -5.30
C GLY A 416 -9.89 31.34 -5.03
N TRP A 417 -8.70 31.05 -5.56
CA TRP A 417 -7.75 32.09 -5.92
C TRP A 417 -7.88 32.35 -7.42
N ARG A 418 -8.54 33.47 -7.70
CA ARG A 418 -8.86 33.99 -9.02
C ARG A 418 -7.57 34.52 -9.66
N VAL A 419 -7.29 34.04 -10.87
CA VAL A 419 -6.41 34.67 -11.85
C VAL A 419 -6.97 36.06 -12.16
N ALA A 420 -6.16 37.09 -12.01
CA ALA A 420 -6.46 38.44 -12.48
C ALA A 420 -5.41 38.85 -13.52
N GLU A 421 -5.82 38.79 -14.79
CA GLU A 421 -5.23 39.57 -15.88
C GLU A 421 -5.89 40.96 -15.97
N GLY A 422 -5.10 41.93 -16.45
CA GLY A 422 -5.50 43.27 -16.88
C GLY A 422 -5.15 44.35 -15.86
N GLY A 423 -4.40 45.41 -16.16
CA GLY A 423 -3.86 45.93 -17.40
C GLY A 423 -3.53 47.42 -17.13
N GLY A 424 -2.42 47.93 -17.66
CA GLY A 424 -2.08 49.35 -17.59
C GLY A 424 -0.58 49.66 -17.58
N GLY A 425 0.00 49.89 -18.77
CA GLY A 425 1.20 50.74 -18.91
C GLY A 425 0.86 52.23 -18.71
N PRO A 426 1.73 53.21 -19.05
CA PRO A 426 3.01 53.12 -19.76
C PRO A 426 4.18 53.90 -19.10
N GLY A 427 5.41 53.77 -19.60
CA GLY A 427 6.51 54.66 -19.19
C GLY A 427 7.90 54.26 -19.70
N ALA A 428 8.33 54.87 -20.80
CA ALA A 428 9.54 54.58 -21.56
C ALA A 428 10.88 54.86 -20.84
N SER A 429 11.91 54.03 -21.10
CA SER A 429 13.20 54.51 -21.66
C SER A 429 14.24 53.41 -21.92
N LYS A 430 14.51 53.20 -23.20
CA LYS A 430 15.80 53.18 -23.91
C LYS A 430 17.07 52.59 -23.24
N ARG A 431 17.73 51.75 -24.06
CA ARG A 431 19.20 51.56 -24.24
C ARG A 431 19.94 50.86 -23.09
N SER A 432 21.01 50.11 -23.28
CA SER A 432 21.73 49.64 -24.48
C SER A 432 22.68 48.53 -24.03
N SER A 433 22.94 47.60 -24.95
CA SER A 433 24.03 46.64 -24.95
C SER A 433 25.44 47.28 -24.90
N HIS A 434 26.36 46.66 -24.16
CA HIS A 434 27.81 46.51 -24.42
C HIS A 434 28.28 45.44 -23.40
N ARG A 435 28.69 44.21 -23.75
CA ARG A 435 29.77 43.66 -24.61
C ARG A 435 31.17 44.23 -24.32
N SER A 436 31.96 43.41 -23.63
CA SER A 436 33.43 43.27 -23.72
C SER A 436 33.76 41.87 -23.16
N GLY A 437 34.43 40.92 -23.82
CA GLY A 437 35.28 40.96 -25.01
C GLY A 437 36.75 40.83 -24.63
N ALA A 438 37.33 39.64 -24.88
CA ALA A 438 38.76 39.28 -24.90
C ALA A 438 39.54 39.32 -23.57
N GLY A 439 40.52 38.47 -23.27
CA GLY A 439 41.30 37.51 -24.04
C GLY A 439 42.76 37.51 -23.52
N GLY A 440 43.48 36.39 -23.61
CA GLY A 440 44.95 36.39 -23.61
C GLY A 440 45.69 35.86 -22.36
N SER A 441 46.04 34.58 -22.42
CA SER A 441 47.39 33.98 -22.28
C SER A 441 48.46 34.62 -21.38
N SER A 442 49.04 33.81 -20.48
CA SER A 442 50.50 33.77 -20.16
C SER A 442 50.80 32.65 -19.15
N LEU A 443 51.29 31.50 -19.60
CA LEU A 443 52.61 30.91 -19.28
C LEU A 443 53.40 31.65 -18.19
N GLY A 444 53.84 30.89 -17.18
CA GLY A 444 54.73 31.36 -16.12
C GLY A 444 54.91 30.28 -15.07
N GLY A 445 55.86 29.37 -15.31
CA GLY A 445 56.26 28.37 -14.33
C GLY A 445 57.10 28.98 -13.20
N SER A 446 57.15 28.20 -12.12
CA SER A 446 58.32 27.95 -11.26
C SER A 446 58.19 28.30 -9.78
N LEU A 447 58.72 27.34 -9.01
CA LEU A 447 59.25 27.40 -7.64
C LEU A 447 58.32 27.10 -6.46
N ALA A 448 58.37 25.80 -6.15
CA ALA A 448 58.47 25.22 -4.82
C ALA A 448 58.99 26.13 -3.70
N VAL A 449 58.25 26.16 -2.60
CA VAL A 449 58.79 26.29 -1.24
C VAL A 449 58.10 25.23 -0.38
N GLY A 450 58.91 24.37 0.21
CA GLY A 450 58.50 23.27 1.06
C GLY A 450 58.15 23.67 2.49
N GLY A 451 57.65 22.68 3.22
CA GLY A 451 57.18 22.73 4.59
C GLY A 451 55.89 21.93 4.63
N GLY A 452 55.77 20.78 5.27
CA GLY A 452 56.48 20.16 6.37
C GLY A 452 55.48 19.11 6.87
N GLY A 453 55.95 17.89 7.08
CA GLY A 453 55.09 16.72 7.13
C GLY A 453 54.04 16.71 8.23
N ARG A 454 52.99 15.92 7.98
CA ARG A 454 52.31 15.14 9.02
C ARG A 454 51.81 13.86 8.39
N THR A 455 52.54 12.79 8.68
CA THR A 455 52.09 11.42 8.51
C THR A 455 50.99 11.16 9.54
N SER A 456 49.82 10.76 9.08
CA SER A 456 48.86 10.05 9.90
C SER A 456 48.33 8.89 9.06
N SER A 457 48.98 7.75 9.25
CA SER A 457 48.42 6.42 9.02
C SER A 457 47.09 6.30 9.76
N SER A 458 46.02 5.99 9.03
CA SER A 458 44.78 5.49 9.64
C SER A 458 43.90 4.85 8.56
N GLY A 459 43.90 3.53 8.56
CA GLY A 459 42.81 2.62 8.19
C GLY A 459 41.87 3.01 7.05
N ALA A 460 41.99 2.26 5.96
CA ALA A 460 40.85 1.94 5.11
C ALA A 460 39.81 1.15 5.95
N GLY A 461 38.86 1.86 6.53
CA GLY A 461 37.66 1.30 7.15
C GLY A 461 36.45 1.69 6.30
N GLY A 462 35.83 0.71 5.65
CA GLY A 462 34.60 0.90 4.90
C GLY A 462 33.52 1.53 5.79
N GLY A 463 33.11 2.75 5.45
CA GLY A 463 31.98 3.43 6.08
C GLY A 463 30.67 2.79 5.65
N GLY A 464 30.34 1.65 6.24
CA GLY A 464 28.95 1.21 6.34
C GLY A 464 28.19 2.30 7.09
N ARG A 465 27.25 2.98 6.43
CA ARG A 465 26.28 3.85 7.09
C ARG A 465 25.66 3.04 8.23
N ALA A 466 25.92 3.43 9.48
CA ALA A 466 25.23 2.88 10.63
C ALA A 466 23.73 3.11 10.40
N ARG A 467 23.00 2.03 10.09
CA ARG A 467 21.56 2.04 9.92
C ARG A 467 20.96 2.32 11.29
N LEU A 468 20.63 3.58 11.58
CA LEU A 468 19.89 4.00 12.77
C LEU A 468 18.41 3.63 12.61
N VAL A 469 18.12 2.33 12.49
CA VAL A 469 16.77 1.77 12.52
C VAL A 469 16.70 0.91 13.78
N ALA A 470 15.63 1.06 14.56
CA ALA A 470 15.37 0.20 15.70
C ALA A 470 15.10 -1.22 15.18
N THR A 471 16.08 -2.12 15.30
CA THR A 471 15.91 -3.54 15.01
C THR A 471 15.34 -4.23 16.23
N ALA A 472 14.22 -4.93 16.08
CA ALA A 472 13.76 -5.85 17.11
C ALA A 472 14.56 -7.14 16.95
N LEU A 473 15.03 -7.71 18.06
CA LEU A 473 15.78 -8.97 18.07
C LEU A 473 14.85 -10.09 18.54
N ARG A 474 14.94 -11.25 17.87
CA ARG A 474 14.34 -12.50 18.36
C ARG A 474 15.12 -12.96 19.60
N GLU A 475 14.55 -13.88 20.37
CA GLU A 475 15.21 -14.49 21.53
C GLU A 475 16.54 -15.17 21.17
N ASP A 476 16.70 -15.58 19.91
CA ASP A 476 17.93 -16.17 19.37
C ASP A 476 18.97 -15.13 18.87
N GLY A 477 18.73 -13.83 19.07
CA GLY A 477 19.64 -12.76 18.67
C GLY A 477 19.62 -12.38 17.18
N GLY A 478 18.73 -12.97 16.37
CA GLY A 478 18.50 -12.60 14.98
C GLY A 478 17.57 -11.39 14.81
N GLU A 479 17.76 -10.59 13.76
CA GLU A 479 16.87 -9.47 13.43
C GLU A 479 15.46 -9.96 13.07
N VAL A 480 14.44 -9.40 13.71
CA VAL A 480 13.02 -9.67 13.43
C VAL A 480 12.62 -8.90 12.16
N GLY A 481 12.00 -9.57 11.20
CA GLY A 481 11.44 -8.89 10.02
C GLY A 481 10.33 -7.92 10.41
N GLU A 482 10.18 -6.79 9.70
CA GLU A 482 9.22 -5.73 10.03
C GLU A 482 7.78 -6.23 10.22
N GLN A 483 7.41 -7.32 9.54
CA GLN A 483 6.09 -7.98 9.64
C GLN A 483 5.86 -8.70 10.97
N GLU A 484 6.92 -9.11 11.67
CA GLU A 484 6.83 -9.85 12.94
C GLU A 484 7.04 -8.97 14.17
N HIS A 485 7.38 -7.68 13.99
CA HIS A 485 7.65 -6.74 15.09
C HIS A 485 6.48 -6.61 16.08
N LEU A 486 5.24 -6.80 15.61
CA LEU A 486 4.02 -6.64 16.41
C LEU A 486 3.36 -7.97 16.78
N SER A 487 3.93 -9.13 16.42
CA SER A 487 3.31 -10.44 16.66
C SER A 487 2.97 -10.68 18.13
N ARG A 488 3.83 -10.24 19.06
CA ARG A 488 3.58 -10.33 20.51
C ARG A 488 2.45 -9.40 20.97
N PHE A 489 2.34 -8.22 20.38
CA PHE A 489 1.23 -7.28 20.65
C PHE A 489 -0.10 -7.86 20.15
N PHE A 490 -0.13 -8.43 18.95
CA PHE A 490 -1.33 -9.06 18.39
C PHE A 490 -1.79 -10.27 19.19
N ARG A 491 -0.88 -11.08 19.75
CA ARG A 491 -1.27 -12.16 20.69
C ARG A 491 -2.02 -11.60 21.90
N ARG A 492 -1.51 -10.53 22.51
CA ARG A 492 -2.16 -9.87 23.65
C ARG A 492 -3.49 -9.24 23.27
N PHE A 493 -3.59 -8.63 22.09
CA PHE A 493 -4.84 -8.07 21.56
C PHE A 493 -5.89 -9.15 21.31
N ASN A 494 -5.52 -10.27 20.68
CA ASN A 494 -6.42 -11.38 20.40
C ASN A 494 -6.95 -12.03 21.67
N LYS A 495 -6.13 -12.14 22.73
CA LYS A 495 -6.63 -12.56 24.04
C LYS A 495 -7.74 -11.64 24.54
N ALA A 496 -7.48 -10.34 24.60
CA ALA A 496 -8.47 -9.38 25.10
C ALA A 496 -9.78 -9.42 24.29
N LEU A 497 -9.70 -9.73 22.98
CA LEU A 497 -10.87 -9.97 22.15
C LEU A 497 -11.63 -11.25 22.53
N LEU A 498 -10.93 -12.36 22.79
CA LEU A 498 -11.54 -13.61 23.23
C LEU A 498 -12.22 -13.44 24.59
N ASP A 499 -11.57 -12.77 25.54
CA ASP A 499 -12.13 -12.50 26.86
C ASP A 499 -13.36 -11.58 26.75
N LYS A 500 -13.29 -10.53 25.91
CA LYS A 500 -14.45 -9.68 25.62
C LYS A 500 -15.61 -10.50 25.04
N ALA A 501 -15.35 -11.33 24.03
CA ALA A 501 -16.38 -12.17 23.42
C ALA A 501 -17.02 -13.14 24.42
N ALA A 502 -16.23 -13.74 25.31
CA ALA A 502 -16.74 -14.59 26.39
C ALA A 502 -17.62 -13.80 27.36
N THR A 503 -17.21 -12.59 27.76
CA THR A 503 -18.02 -11.73 28.64
C THR A 503 -19.32 -11.26 27.97
N ASP A 504 -19.30 -10.95 26.68
CA ASP A 504 -20.48 -10.54 25.92
C ASP A 504 -21.46 -11.72 25.75
N ALA A 505 -20.96 -12.94 25.55
CA ALA A 505 -21.77 -14.16 25.50
C ALA A 505 -22.47 -14.44 26.85
N GLU A 506 -21.75 -14.37 27.96
CA GLU A 506 -22.34 -14.51 29.30
C GLU A 506 -23.35 -13.39 29.60
N ARG A 507 -23.07 -12.16 29.17
CA ARG A 507 -24.01 -11.04 29.32
C ARG A 507 -25.28 -11.25 28.49
N ALA A 508 -25.16 -11.76 27.26
CA ALA A 508 -26.29 -12.11 26.40
C ALA A 508 -27.13 -13.25 27.01
N ARG A 509 -26.49 -14.25 27.63
CA ARG A 509 -27.16 -15.30 28.36
C ARG A 509 -27.91 -14.76 29.58
N LEU A 510 -27.25 -13.98 30.43
CA LEU A 510 -27.86 -13.40 31.63
C LEU A 510 -28.98 -12.41 31.33
N THR A 511 -28.92 -11.71 30.19
CA THR A 511 -30.01 -10.82 29.75
C THR A 511 -31.22 -11.62 29.32
N LYS A 512 -31.06 -12.70 28.55
CA LYS A 512 -32.14 -13.64 28.22
C LYS A 512 -32.75 -14.26 29.48
N GLU A 513 -31.92 -14.78 30.39
CA GLU A 513 -32.41 -15.33 31.66
C GLU A 513 -33.17 -14.28 32.49
N ASN A 514 -32.70 -13.03 32.53
CA ASN A 514 -33.43 -11.94 33.18
C ASN A 514 -34.74 -11.57 32.47
N GLU A 515 -34.79 -11.62 31.15
CA GLU A 515 -36.01 -11.41 30.37
C GLU A 515 -37.03 -12.51 30.67
N ASP A 516 -36.60 -13.77 30.70
CA ASP A 516 -37.43 -14.92 31.05
C ASP A 516 -37.94 -14.81 32.49
N LEU A 517 -37.08 -14.44 33.44
CA LEU A 517 -37.49 -14.19 34.82
C LEU A 517 -38.47 -13.03 34.94
N ARG A 518 -38.31 -11.96 34.17
CA ARG A 518 -39.26 -10.83 34.13
C ARG A 518 -40.59 -11.25 33.52
N GLN A 519 -40.59 -12.09 32.48
CA GLN A 519 -41.80 -12.65 31.90
C GLN A 519 -42.52 -13.59 32.87
N LEU A 520 -41.77 -14.44 33.57
CA LEU A 520 -42.31 -15.30 34.64
C LEU A 520 -42.90 -14.47 35.77
N LEU A 521 -42.19 -13.45 36.25
CA LEU A 521 -42.68 -12.55 37.30
C LEU A 521 -43.94 -11.81 36.86
N LYS A 522 -43.97 -11.32 35.61
CA LYS A 522 -45.16 -10.72 35.01
C LYS A 522 -46.31 -11.71 34.97
N SER A 523 -46.09 -12.95 34.53
CA SER A 523 -47.12 -14.00 34.50
C SER A 523 -47.66 -14.35 35.90
N VAL A 524 -46.80 -14.32 36.93
CA VAL A 524 -47.20 -14.55 38.32
C VAL A 524 -48.02 -13.38 38.85
N LEU A 525 -47.61 -12.13 38.55
CA LEU A 525 -48.37 -10.93 38.91
C LEU A 525 -49.73 -10.86 38.20
N ASP A 526 -49.78 -11.24 36.93
CA ASP A 526 -51.00 -11.38 36.14
C ASP A 526 -51.88 -12.53 36.66
N GLY A 527 -51.29 -13.58 37.25
CA GLY A 527 -52.04 -14.64 37.95
C GLY A 527 -52.63 -14.23 39.29
N ILE A 528 -52.08 -13.22 39.96
CA ILE A 528 -52.51 -12.74 41.29
C ILE A 528 -53.41 -11.50 41.18
N SER A 529 -53.18 -10.64 40.19
CA SER A 529 -53.97 -9.42 39.96
C SER A 529 -55.02 -9.64 38.86
N VAL A 530 -56.20 -9.05 39.03
CA VAL A 530 -57.25 -9.12 38.00
C VAL A 530 -57.03 -7.97 37.01
N ASN A 531 -56.37 -8.27 35.89
CA ASN A 531 -56.01 -7.30 34.85
C ASN A 531 -56.75 -7.60 33.53
N GLU A 532 -56.98 -6.59 32.68
CA GLU A 532 -57.77 -6.75 31.44
C GLU A 532 -57.14 -7.75 30.45
N ALA A 533 -55.80 -7.82 30.41
CA ALA A 533 -55.05 -8.81 29.64
C ALA A 533 -55.31 -10.26 30.11
N VAL A 534 -55.52 -10.47 31.40
CA VAL A 534 -55.79 -11.79 32.01
C VAL A 534 -57.22 -12.25 31.70
N MET A 535 -58.16 -11.31 31.58
CA MET A 535 -59.54 -11.57 31.17
C MET A 535 -59.67 -11.85 29.65
N GLY A 536 -58.76 -11.28 28.84
CA GLY A 536 -58.67 -11.52 27.40
C GLY A 536 -58.05 -12.88 27.04
N ASP A 537 -57.26 -13.48 27.95
CA ASP A 537 -56.67 -14.80 27.73
C ASP A 537 -57.70 -15.93 27.93
N PRO A 538 -58.03 -16.73 26.88
CA PRO A 538 -59.08 -17.75 26.93
C PRO A 538 -58.71 -19.00 27.76
N ALA A 539 -57.49 -19.04 28.30
CA ALA A 539 -56.95 -20.12 29.13
C ALA A 539 -56.57 -19.60 30.53
N ASN A 540 -57.42 -18.75 31.11
CA ASN A 540 -57.28 -18.25 32.47
C ASN A 540 -58.05 -19.12 33.50
N PRO A 541 -57.63 -19.15 34.78
CA PRO A 541 -58.34 -19.86 35.84
C PRO A 541 -59.55 -19.09 36.41
N LEU A 542 -59.67 -17.79 36.11
CA LEU A 542 -60.73 -16.92 36.61
C LEU A 542 -62.08 -17.11 35.88
N LEU A 543 -62.06 -17.49 34.59
CA LEU A 543 -63.28 -17.73 33.80
C LEU A 543 -63.12 -18.95 32.88
N VAL A 544 -63.40 -20.14 33.41
CA VAL A 544 -63.25 -21.40 32.66
C VAL A 544 -64.44 -21.62 31.73
N VAL A 545 -64.24 -21.43 30.43
CA VAL A 545 -65.24 -21.68 29.38
C VAL A 545 -64.84 -22.92 28.56
N ASN A 546 -65.78 -23.85 28.36
CA ASN A 546 -65.62 -25.04 27.50
C ASN A 546 -64.37 -25.91 27.80
N GLN A 547 -64.03 -26.10 29.08
CA GLN A 547 -62.87 -26.91 29.50
C GLN A 547 -61.52 -26.50 28.87
N ARG A 548 -61.42 -25.30 28.28
CA ARG A 548 -60.23 -24.86 27.53
C ARG A 548 -58.96 -24.83 28.38
N LEU A 549 -59.06 -24.38 29.63
CA LEU A 549 -57.94 -24.43 30.59
C LEU A 549 -57.45 -25.86 30.86
N GLN A 550 -58.36 -26.83 30.93
CA GLN A 550 -58.00 -28.22 31.20
C GLN A 550 -57.29 -28.85 30.00
N LEU A 551 -57.73 -28.50 28.79
CA LEU A 551 -57.08 -28.92 27.54
C LEU A 551 -55.69 -28.30 27.38
N THR A 552 -55.54 -27.00 27.60
CA THR A 552 -54.22 -26.33 27.48
C THR A 552 -53.23 -26.81 28.55
N MET A 553 -53.69 -27.10 29.78
CA MET A 553 -52.84 -27.70 30.82
C MET A 553 -52.49 -29.16 30.51
N ALA A 554 -53.40 -29.93 29.88
CA ALA A 554 -53.11 -31.29 29.42
C ALA A 554 -52.11 -31.29 28.25
N GLU A 555 -52.24 -30.36 27.30
CA GLU A 555 -51.31 -30.15 26.20
C GLU A 555 -49.93 -29.71 26.71
N ARG A 556 -49.85 -28.75 27.63
CA ARG A 556 -48.59 -28.35 28.28
C ARG A 556 -47.94 -29.49 29.06
N ARG A 557 -48.72 -30.32 29.78
CA ARG A 557 -48.21 -31.53 30.47
C ARG A 557 -47.69 -32.56 29.47
N LYS A 558 -48.37 -32.74 28.34
CA LYS A 558 -47.96 -33.65 27.27
C LYS A 558 -46.70 -33.15 26.55
N ALA A 559 -46.59 -31.84 26.30
CA ALA A 559 -45.41 -31.19 25.74
C ALA A 559 -44.21 -31.26 26.70
N ALA A 560 -44.40 -31.01 28.00
CA ALA A 560 -43.37 -31.15 29.02
C ALA A 560 -42.90 -32.60 29.19
N ALA A 561 -43.80 -33.59 29.05
CA ALA A 561 -43.46 -35.00 29.08
C ALA A 561 -42.75 -35.48 27.81
N ALA A 562 -43.03 -34.87 26.65
CA ALA A 562 -42.37 -35.17 25.38
C ALA A 562 -40.96 -34.55 25.28
N GLY A 563 -40.69 -33.43 25.97
CA GLY A 563 -39.37 -32.78 26.02
C GLY A 563 -38.39 -33.34 27.07
N GLY A 564 -38.77 -34.36 27.85
CA GLY A 564 -37.97 -34.88 28.96
C GLY A 564 -36.86 -35.87 28.59
N GLY A 565 -36.59 -36.08 27.31
CA GLY A 565 -35.60 -37.05 26.81
C GLY A 565 -34.69 -36.45 25.74
N GLY A 566 -33.72 -35.64 26.16
CA GLY A 566 -32.70 -35.09 25.26
C GLY A 566 -32.17 -33.76 25.76
N GLY A 567 -30.98 -33.77 26.35
CA GLY A 567 -30.22 -32.55 26.60
C GLY A 567 -29.78 -31.93 25.27
N GLY A 568 -29.92 -30.62 25.14
CA GLY A 568 -29.47 -29.88 23.97
C GLY A 568 -30.15 -28.53 23.88
N SER A 569 -29.36 -27.48 24.06
CA SER A 569 -29.75 -26.07 24.00
C SER A 569 -30.19 -25.63 22.60
N GLY A 570 -31.21 -24.77 22.52
CA GLY A 570 -31.36 -23.78 21.43
C GLY A 570 -32.52 -24.00 20.45
N GLY A 571 -33.26 -22.91 20.18
CA GLY A 571 -34.04 -22.75 18.94
C GLY A 571 -35.55 -22.68 19.11
N GLY A 572 -36.10 -21.47 19.12
CA GLY A 572 -37.53 -21.22 19.08
C GLY A 572 -38.15 -21.46 17.69
N GLY A 573 -39.42 -21.85 17.67
CA GLY A 573 -40.25 -21.93 16.48
C GLY A 573 -41.74 -22.00 16.84
N SER A 574 -42.46 -20.88 16.69
CA SER A 574 -43.93 -20.84 16.74
C SER A 574 -44.51 -20.88 15.33
N PRO A 575 -45.58 -21.64 15.07
CA PRO A 575 -46.44 -21.40 13.92
C PRO A 575 -47.83 -20.85 14.30
N VAL A 576 -48.10 -19.70 13.68
CA VAL A 576 -49.33 -19.08 13.14
C VAL A 576 -50.64 -19.90 13.14
N ALA A 577 -51.75 -19.22 13.56
CA ALA A 577 -53.06 -19.06 12.86
C ALA A 577 -54.04 -18.38 13.85
N GLY A 578 -54.95 -17.45 13.54
CA GLY A 578 -55.53 -16.90 12.31
C GLY A 578 -56.97 -16.41 12.62
N ALA A 579 -57.49 -15.43 11.87
CA ALA A 579 -58.86 -14.85 11.87
C ALA A 579 -59.16 -13.76 12.95
N ALA A 580 -59.89 -12.65 12.70
CA ALA A 580 -60.52 -12.09 11.50
C ALA A 580 -60.90 -10.60 11.73
N ARG A 581 -60.97 -9.88 10.59
CA ARG A 581 -61.66 -8.62 10.21
C ARG A 581 -62.50 -7.83 11.25
N GLY A 582 -62.34 -6.50 11.19
CA GLY A 582 -63.35 -5.49 11.59
C GLY A 582 -62.80 -4.08 11.34
N GLY A 583 -63.45 -3.29 10.46
CA GLY A 583 -62.89 -2.05 9.93
C GLY A 583 -63.03 -0.83 10.84
N GLY A 584 -62.34 0.26 10.48
CA GLY A 584 -62.87 1.61 10.65
C GLY A 584 -61.96 2.67 11.25
N GLN A 585 -61.66 3.65 10.40
CA GLN A 585 -61.36 5.06 10.68
C GLN A 585 -59.95 5.50 11.09
N ALA A 586 -59.41 6.32 10.18
CA ALA A 586 -58.28 7.20 10.34
C ALA A 586 -58.56 8.30 11.37
N VAL A 587 -57.55 8.61 12.18
CA VAL A 587 -57.34 9.95 12.75
C VAL A 587 -55.84 10.23 12.69
N ALA A 588 -55.50 11.30 11.98
CA ALA A 588 -54.17 11.88 11.94
C ALA A 588 -53.85 12.57 13.27
N ALA A 589 -52.63 12.40 13.77
CA ALA A 589 -52.06 13.28 14.79
C ALA A 589 -50.57 13.52 14.50
N SER A 590 -50.33 14.74 14.04
CA SER A 590 -49.06 15.44 13.92
C SER A 590 -48.52 15.92 15.27
N ALA A 591 -47.19 15.92 15.43
CA ALA A 591 -46.32 16.79 16.25
C ALA A 591 -45.16 15.93 16.77
N GLY A 592 -43.87 16.27 16.74
CA GLY A 592 -43.10 17.49 16.47
C GLY A 592 -41.68 17.23 17.04
N PRO A 593 -40.62 17.87 16.53
CA PRO A 593 -39.23 17.42 16.70
C PRO A 593 -38.60 17.90 18.01
N LEU A 594 -37.76 17.07 18.63
CA LEU A 594 -36.93 17.46 19.77
C LEU A 594 -35.70 18.23 19.30
N ALA A 595 -35.65 19.48 19.77
CA ALA A 595 -34.63 20.47 19.46
C ALA A 595 -33.31 20.25 20.22
N CYS A 596 -32.26 20.73 19.55
CA CYS A 596 -30.91 20.99 20.04
C CYS A 596 -30.82 21.58 21.46
N ARG A 597 -29.85 21.10 22.23
CA ARG A 597 -29.21 21.90 23.29
C ARG A 597 -27.70 21.89 23.11
N LYS A 598 -27.19 23.00 22.56
CA LYS A 598 -25.85 23.53 22.80
C LYS A 598 -25.76 23.94 24.28
N ILE A 599 -24.67 23.58 24.94
CA ILE A 599 -24.25 24.15 26.23
C ILE A 599 -22.98 24.98 25.95
N PRO A 600 -22.90 26.24 26.41
CA PRO A 600 -21.67 27.03 26.40
C PRO A 600 -20.89 26.86 27.71
N GLY A 601 -19.56 26.93 27.63
CA GLY A 601 -18.65 26.88 28.76
C GLY A 601 -17.25 26.51 28.31
#